data_AF-A0A653BPH1-F1
#
_entry.id   AF-A0A653BPH1-F1
#
_cell.length_a   1.000
_cell.length_b   1.000
_cell.length_c   1.000
_cell.angle_alpha   90.00
_cell.angle_beta   90.00
_cell.angle_gamma   90.00
#
_symmetry.space_group_name_H-M   'P 1'
#
loop_
_entity.id
_entity.type
_entity.pdbx_description
1 polymer ?
#
loop_
_entity_poly.entity_id
_entity_poly.type
_entity_poly.pdbx_seq_one_letter_code
_entity_poly.pdbx_strand_id
1 'polypeptide(L)' 'MEKDVQKIKDLYLELDLPGTYATAEEELFLRIQTHIQQTYNGQIQEALLKLLKQRYNFKNTRL' A
#
# COMPACT_ATOMS: atom_id res chain seq x y z
N MET A 1 18.27 22.03 -12.02
CA MET A 1 18.16 21.02 -10.94
C MET A 1 16.86 21.13 -10.17
N GLU A 2 16.66 22.11 -9.26
CA GLU A 2 15.40 22.19 -8.49
C GLU A 2 14.15 22.39 -9.36
N LYS A 3 14.24 23.23 -10.42
CA LYS A 3 13.14 23.44 -11.37
C LYS A 3 12.78 22.18 -12.16
N ASP A 4 13.75 21.34 -12.48
CA ASP A 4 13.53 20.12 -13.25
C ASP A 4 12.91 19.03 -12.36
N VAL A 5 13.35 18.96 -11.10
CA VAL A 5 12.73 18.11 -10.08
C VAL A 5 11.28 18.50 -9.84
N GLN A 6 10.97 19.80 -9.77
CA GLN A 6 9.58 20.25 -9.58
C GLN A 6 8.69 19.86 -10.76
N LYS A 7 9.14 20.05 -12.00
CA LYS A 7 8.40 19.61 -13.20
C LYS A 7 8.07 18.11 -13.19
N ILE A 8 9.01 17.28 -12.73
CA ILE A 8 8.78 15.83 -12.64
C ILE A 8 7.74 15.51 -11.56
N LYS A 9 7.78 16.21 -10.41
CA LYS A 9 6.75 16.05 -9.36
C LYS A 9 5.37 16.48 -9.86
N ASP A 10 5.29 17.61 -10.57
CA ASP A 10 4.05 18.10 -11.13
C ASP A 10 3.48 17.09 -12.14
N LEU A 11 4.34 16.51 -13.00
CA LEU A 11 3.94 15.44 -13.91
C LEU A 11 3.42 14.20 -13.17
N TYR A 12 4.00 13.83 -12.02
CA TYR A 12 3.48 12.72 -11.22
C TYR A 12 2.08 13.01 -10.66
N LEU A 13 1.79 14.26 -10.32
CA LEU A 13 0.46 14.68 -9.89
C LEU A 13 -0.54 14.73 -11.06
N GLU A 14 -0.12 15.26 -12.21
CA GLU A 14 -0.95 15.34 -13.42
C GLU A 14 -1.39 13.95 -13.92
N LEU A 15 -0.50 12.96 -13.81
CA LEU A 15 -0.76 11.57 -14.17
C LEU A 15 -1.45 10.78 -13.05
N ASP A 16 -1.79 11.41 -11.92
CA ASP A 16 -2.36 10.77 -10.73
C ASP A 16 -1.61 9.50 -10.29
N LEU A 17 -0.27 9.56 -10.31
CA LEU A 17 0.57 8.48 -9.77
C LEU A 17 0.27 8.20 -8.29
N PRO A 18 0.01 9.21 -7.43
CA PRO A 18 -0.38 8.95 -6.05
C PRO A 18 -1.67 8.13 -5.93
N GLY A 19 -2.72 8.48 -6.69
CA GLY A 19 -3.96 7.70 -6.73
C GLY A 19 -3.74 6.28 -7.25
N THR A 20 -3.02 6.15 -8.36
CA THR A 20 -2.64 4.85 -8.95
C THR A 20 -1.90 3.96 -7.94
N TYR A 21 -0.95 4.53 -7.20
CA TYR A 21 -0.20 3.81 -6.17
C TYR A 21 -1.09 3.38 -5.00
N ALA A 22 -1.99 4.26 -4.55
CA ALA A 22 -2.93 3.95 -3.46
C ALA A 22 -3.85 2.78 -3.84
N THR A 23 -4.41 2.80 -5.05
CA THR A 23 -5.23 1.68 -5.57
C THR A 23 -4.42 0.39 -5.64
N ALA A 24 -3.21 0.42 -6.21
CA ALA A 24 -2.36 -0.77 -6.30
C ALA A 24 -1.97 -1.33 -4.91
N GLU A 25 -1.77 -0.46 -3.92
CA GLU A 25 -1.46 -0.86 -2.55
C GLU A 25 -2.67 -1.51 -1.85
N GLU A 26 -3.88 -0.98 -2.04
CA GLU A 26 -5.12 -1.57 -1.53
C GLU A 26 -5.37 -2.95 -2.16
N GLU A 27 -5.25 -3.08 -3.48
CA GLU A 27 -5.39 -4.35 -4.19
C GLU A 27 -4.39 -5.40 -3.70
N LEU A 28 -3.13 -4.99 -3.51
CA LEU A 28 -2.09 -5.87 -2.96
C LEU A 28 -2.43 -6.32 -1.54
N PHE A 29 -2.90 -5.41 -0.68
CA PHE A 29 -3.32 -5.72 0.68
C PHE A 29 -4.45 -6.76 0.68
N LEU A 30 -5.51 -6.53 -0.10
CA LEU A 30 -6.67 -7.43 -0.18
C LEU A 30 -6.27 -8.81 -0.71
N ARG A 31 -5.39 -8.87 -1.72
CA ARG A 31 -4.89 -10.12 -2.27
C ARG A 31 -4.12 -10.93 -1.23
N ILE A 32 -3.20 -10.29 -0.50
CA ILE A 32 -2.41 -10.97 0.55
C ILE A 32 -3.32 -11.39 1.71
N GLN A 33 -4.24 -10.52 2.14
CA GLN A 33 -5.21 -10.84 3.18
C GLN A 33 -6.02 -12.08 2.80
N THR A 34 -6.55 -12.12 1.59
CA THR A 34 -7.32 -13.26 1.07
C THR A 34 -6.48 -14.53 1.08
N HIS A 35 -5.24 -14.46 0.58
CA HIS A 35 -4.33 -15.60 0.58
C HIS A 35 -4.05 -16.12 2.00
N ILE A 36 -3.82 -15.22 2.97
CA ILE A 36 -3.61 -15.61 4.37
C ILE A 36 -4.85 -16.32 4.92
N GLN A 37 -6.03 -15.76 4.68
CA GLN A 37 -7.30 -16.30 5.18
C GLN A 37 -7.66 -17.66 4.57
N GLN A 38 -7.24 -17.91 3.33
CA GLN A 38 -7.48 -19.18 2.63
C GLN A 38 -6.45 -20.27 3.00
N THR A 39 -5.21 -19.87 3.34
CA THR A 39 -4.09 -20.81 3.52
C THR A 39 -3.84 -21.18 4.97
N TYR A 40 -4.06 -20.24 5.90
CA TYR A 40 -3.73 -20.40 7.30
C TYR A 40 -4.97 -20.25 8.17
N ASN A 41 -5.01 -21.00 9.27
CA ASN A 41 -6.10 -20.98 10.25
C ASN A 41 -5.58 -20.72 11.66
N GLY A 42 -6.45 -20.21 12.54
CA GLY A 42 -6.18 -20.03 13.97
C GLY A 42 -5.09 -19.00 14.24
N GLN A 43 -4.24 -19.27 15.23
CA GLN A 43 -3.26 -18.30 15.74
C GLN A 43 -2.26 -17.80 14.68
N ILE A 44 -1.87 -18.65 13.73
CA ILE A 44 -0.93 -18.27 12.66
C ILE A 44 -1.59 -17.25 11.72
N GLN A 45 -2.86 -17.48 11.35
CA GLN A 45 -3.64 -16.56 10.53
C GLN A 45 -3.75 -15.19 11.20
N GLU A 46 -4.09 -15.17 12.50
CA GLU A 46 -4.21 -13.94 13.28
C GLU A 46 -2.89 -13.16 13.34
N ALA A 47 -1.77 -13.85 13.60
CA ALA A 47 -0.45 -13.23 13.65
C ALA A 47 -0.05 -12.61 12.31
N LEU A 48 -0.27 -13.33 11.19
CA LEU A 48 0.04 -12.84 9.85
C LEU A 48 -0.84 -11.65 9.44
N LEU A 49 -2.14 -11.70 9.73
CA LEU A 49 -3.05 -10.58 9.48
C LEU A 49 -2.67 -9.34 10.29
N LYS A 50 -2.22 -9.51 11.54
CA LYS A 50 -1.75 -8.39 12.37
C LYS A 50 -0.50 -7.73 11.76
N LEU A 51 0.47 -8.54 11.30
CA LEU A 51 1.67 -8.02 10.63
C LEU A 51 1.33 -7.29 9.33
N LEU A 52 0.42 -7.83 8.53
CA LEU A 52 -0.05 -7.19 7.29
C LEU A 52 -0.68 -5.82 7.57
N LYS A 53 -1.58 -5.73 8.54
CA LYS A 53 -2.24 -4.47 8.94
C LYS A 53 -1.25 -3.43 9.46
N GLN A 54 -0.24 -3.84 10.23
CA GLN A 54 0.80 -2.93 10.71
C GLN A 54 1.59 -2.28 9.56
N ARG A 55 1.90 -3.05 8.50
CA ARG A 55 2.62 -2.53 7.33
C ARG A 55 1.77 -1.60 6.47
N TYR A 56 0.49 -1.92 6.30
CA TYR A 56 -0.46 -1.06 5.57
C TYR A 56 -0.69 0.28 6.30
N ASN A 57 -0.99 0.25 7.60
CA ASN A 57 -1.25 1.46 8.38
C ASN A 57 -0.01 2.37 8.53
N PHE A 58 1.20 1.81 8.58
CA PHE A 58 2.43 2.60 8.69
C PHE A 58 2.60 3.63 7.57
N LYS A 59 2.05 3.38 6.39
CA LYS A 59 2.10 4.31 5.26
C LYS A 59 0.97 5.34 5.26
N ASN A 60 -0.23 4.94 5.70
CA ASN A 60 -1.40 5.84 5.78
C ASN A 60 -1.30 6.92 6.88
N THR A 61 -0.36 6.80 7.82
CA THR A 61 -0.10 7.84 8.85
C THR A 61 0.92 8.91 8.40
N ARG A 62 1.45 8.85 7.18
CA ARG A 62 2.45 9.80 6.64
C ARG A 62 1.88 10.74 5.57
N LEU A 63 0.70 11.29 5.83
CA LEU A 63 0.16 12.46 5.14
C LEU A 63 -0.27 13.49 6.17
#